data_AF-A0A2N3DWV4-F1
#
_entry.id   AF-A0A2N3DWV4-F1
#
_cell.length_a   1.000
_cell.length_b   1.000
_cell.length_c   1.000
_cell.angle_alpha   90.00
_cell.angle_beta   90.00
_cell.angle_gamma   90.00
#
_symmetry.space_group_name_H-M   'P 1'
#
loop_
_entity.id
_entity.type
_entity.pdbx_description
1 polymer ?
#
loop_
_entity_poly.entity_id
_entity_poly.type
_entity_poly.pdbx_seq_one_letter_code
_entity_poly.pdbx_strand_id
1 'polypeptide(L)'
;FGDGRYHRAWFGVAPDVAARTGLTPFSPGGGVQSVGVTAGLLYQFDARWGVAAFAGYQRLVGDAAASPVTRAFGTRSQPSAGIALSHSFGGAR
;
A
#
# COMPACT_ATOMS: atom_id res chain seq x y z
N PHE A 1 8.22 6.07 -3.41
CA PHE A 1 8.57 7.46 -3.10
C PHE A 1 7.43 8.34 -3.61
N GLY A 2 7.12 9.45 -2.95
CA GLY A 2 6.07 10.39 -3.38
C GLY A 2 6.54 11.84 -3.28
N ASP A 3 5.96 12.71 -4.09
CA ASP A 3 6.18 14.16 -3.97
C ASP A 3 5.35 14.74 -2.80
N GLY A 4 5.66 15.97 -2.41
CA GLY A 4 4.97 16.62 -1.29
C GLY A 4 3.48 16.86 -1.54
N ARG A 5 3.03 16.99 -2.79
CA ARG A 5 1.60 17.15 -3.10
C ARG A 5 0.85 15.85 -2.84
N TYR A 6 1.38 14.72 -3.32
CA TYR A 6 0.83 13.40 -3.06
C TYR A 6 0.80 13.10 -1.56
N HIS A 7 1.91 13.34 -0.86
CA HIS A 7 1.97 13.09 0.58
C HIS A 7 0.95 13.95 1.35
N ARG A 8 0.76 15.22 1.00
CA ARG A 8 -0.26 16.07 1.63
C ARG A 8 -1.68 15.59 1.37
N ALA A 9 -1.96 15.06 0.17
CA ALA A 9 -3.28 14.55 -0.16
C ALA A 9 -3.67 13.31 0.66
N TRP A 10 -2.72 12.42 0.96
CA TRP A 10 -3.00 11.14 1.63
C TRP A 10 -2.64 11.10 3.11
N PHE A 11 -1.65 11.89 3.54
CA PHE A 11 -1.11 11.87 4.90
C PHE A 11 -1.18 13.24 5.59
N GLY A 12 -1.62 14.28 4.90
CA GLY A 12 -1.75 15.63 5.46
C GLY A 12 -3.06 15.85 6.19
N VAL A 13 -3.06 16.86 7.07
CA VAL A 13 -4.25 17.39 7.74
C VAL A 13 -4.24 18.91 7.56
N ALA A 14 -5.15 19.41 6.72
CA ALA A 14 -5.32 20.84 6.52
C ALA A 14 -5.96 21.49 7.77
N PRO A 15 -5.72 22.79 8.05
CA PRO A 15 -6.23 23.45 9.25
C PRO A 15 -7.76 23.44 9.38
N ASP A 16 -8.48 23.54 8.26
CA ASP A 16 -9.95 23.46 8.21
C ASP A 16 -10.46 22.04 8.53
N VAL A 17 -9.75 21.01 8.10
CA VAL A 17 -10.04 19.60 8.43
C VAL A 17 -9.74 19.33 9.90
N ALA A 18 -8.62 19.85 10.41
CA ALA A 18 -8.23 19.76 11.82
C ALA A 18 -9.34 20.32 12.73
N ALA A 19 -9.89 21.49 12.39
CA ALA A 19 -10.96 22.12 13.15
C ALA A 19 -12.25 21.28 13.21
N ARG A 20 -12.51 20.42 12.21
CA ARG A 20 -13.72 19.58 12.14
C ARG A 20 -13.54 18.19 12.73
N THR A 21 -12.30 17.68 12.73
CA THR A 21 -11.98 16.30 13.09
C THR A 21 -11.27 16.19 14.45
N GLY A 22 -10.76 17.29 14.99
CA GLY A 22 -9.93 17.31 16.19
C GLY A 22 -8.51 16.79 15.99
N LEU A 23 -8.12 16.47 14.74
CA LEU A 23 -6.75 16.09 14.40
C LEU A 23 -5.82 17.30 14.45
N THR A 24 -4.55 17.08 14.78
CA THR A 24 -3.52 18.13 14.71
C THR A 24 -3.22 18.47 13.25
N PRO A 25 -3.14 19.77 12.86
CA PRO A 25 -2.68 20.16 11.53
C PRO A 25 -1.31 19.55 11.22
N PHE A 26 -1.15 19.01 10.01
CA PHE A 26 0.06 18.30 9.63
C PHE A 26 0.30 18.43 8.13
N SER A 27 1.49 18.93 7.75
CA SER A 27 1.86 19.12 6.35
C SER A 27 3.10 18.29 6.02
N PRO A 28 2.92 17.05 5.52
CA PRO A 28 4.04 16.19 5.15
C PRO A 28 4.80 16.75 3.93
N GLY A 29 6.11 16.51 3.91
CA GLY A 29 6.97 16.71 2.75
C GLY A 29 6.84 15.56 1.74
N GLY A 30 7.72 15.53 0.74
CA GLY A 30 7.91 14.37 -0.13
C GLY A 30 8.92 13.39 0.45
N GLY A 31 8.93 12.13 -0.02
CA GLY A 31 9.86 11.16 0.53
C GLY A 31 9.54 9.69 0.23
N VAL A 32 10.26 8.81 0.91
CA VAL A 32 9.87 7.40 1.02
C VAL A 32 8.66 7.31 1.94
N GLN A 33 7.55 6.78 1.43
CA GLN A 33 6.31 6.59 2.19
C GLN A 33 6.30 5.28 2.99
N SER A 34 6.89 4.23 2.43
CA SER A 34 6.91 2.90 3.02
C SER A 34 8.12 2.11 2.55
N VAL A 35 8.49 1.13 3.37
CA VAL A 35 9.44 0.05 3.03
C VAL A 35 8.78 -1.28 3.31
N GLY A 36 9.16 -2.33 2.60
CA GLY A 36 8.50 -3.62 2.77
C GLY A 36 9.11 -4.74 1.97
N VAL A 37 8.54 -5.92 2.17
CA VAL A 37 8.92 -7.17 1.50
C VAL A 37 7.66 -7.84 0.97
N THR A 38 7.78 -8.56 -0.14
CA THR A 38 6.70 -9.37 -0.72
C THR A 38 7.28 -10.71 -1.12
N ALA A 39 6.57 -11.78 -0.81
CA ALA A 39 6.89 -13.14 -1.19
C ALA A 39 5.75 -13.72 -2.04
N GLY A 40 6.09 -14.59 -2.98
CA GLY A 40 5.14 -15.22 -3.87
C GLY A 40 5.48 -16.67 -4.16
N LEU A 41 4.45 -17.46 -4.43
CA LEU A 41 4.51 -18.87 -4.84
C LEU A 41 3.72 -19.02 -6.13
N LEU A 42 4.29 -19.74 -7.09
CA LEU A 42 3.63 -20.07 -8.35
C LEU A 42 3.65 -21.59 -8.52
N TYR A 43 2.51 -22.14 -8.89
CA TYR A 43 2.37 -23.56 -9.17
C TYR A 43 1.61 -23.77 -10.47
N GLN A 44 2.21 -24.51 -11.39
CA GLN A 44 1.56 -24.92 -12.63
C GLN A 44 0.97 -26.31 -12.42
N PHE A 45 -0.34 -26.43 -12.62
CA PHE A 45 -1.03 -27.71 -12.55
C PHE A 45 -0.78 -28.50 -13.84
N ASP A 46 -0.89 -27.83 -14.99
CA ASP A 46 -0.68 -28.40 -16.32
C ASP A 46 -0.23 -27.29 -17.31
N ALA A 47 -0.13 -27.63 -18.61
CA ALA A 47 0.30 -26.68 -19.65
C ALA A 47 -0.66 -25.48 -19.86
N ARG A 48 -1.88 -25.56 -19.31
CA ARG A 48 -2.95 -24.57 -19.48
C ARG A 48 -3.34 -23.91 -18.17
N TRP A 49 -3.20 -24.56 -17.01
CA TRP A 49 -3.68 -24.04 -15.73
C TRP A 49 -2.56 -23.85 -14.71
N GLY A 50 -2.62 -22.73 -14.00
CA GLY A 50 -1.72 -22.41 -12.91
C GLY A 50 -2.37 -21.56 -11.83
N VAL A 51 -1.73 -21.51 -10.67
CA VAL A 51 -2.10 -20.64 -9.56
C VAL A 51 -0.88 -19.87 -9.08
N ALA A 52 -1.11 -18.63 -8.65
CA ALA A 52 -0.14 -17.83 -7.92
C ALA A 52 -0.74 -17.44 -6.57
N ALA A 53 0.07 -17.46 -5.52
CA ALA A 53 -0.25 -16.89 -4.22
C ALA A 53 0.84 -15.89 -3.85
N PHE A 54 0.48 -14.80 -3.19
CA PHE A 54 1.44 -13.81 -2.72
C PHE A 54 1.02 -13.22 -1.39
N ALA A 55 2.02 -12.81 -0.62
CA ALA A 55 1.85 -12.09 0.63
C ALA A 55 2.92 -11.00 0.72
N GLY A 56 2.54 -9.84 1.23
CA GLY A 56 3.42 -8.70 1.39
C GLY A 56 3.21 -8.02 2.73
N TYR A 57 4.29 -7.47 3.25
CA TYR A 57 4.26 -6.63 4.43
C TYR A 57 4.96 -5.31 4.10
N GLN A 58 4.21 -4.22 4.20
CA GLN A 58 4.76 -2.87 4.09
C GLN A 58 4.65 -2.16 5.44
N ARG A 59 5.63 -1.33 5.76
CA ARG A 59 5.58 -0.44 6.91
C ARG A 59 5.73 1.00 6.44
N LEU A 60 4.77 1.85 6.80
CA LEU A 60 4.87 3.28 6.59
C LEU A 60 6.07 3.83 7.37
N VAL A 61 6.83 4.74 6.74
CA VAL A 61 8.02 5.40 7.30
C VAL A 61 7.95 6.92 7.08
N GLY A 62 8.88 7.65 7.71
CA GLY A 62 8.95 9.11 7.60
C GLY A 62 7.63 9.80 7.95
N ASP A 63 7.27 10.81 7.16
CA ASP A 63 6.07 11.61 7.38
C ASP A 63 4.76 10.81 7.25
N ALA A 64 4.74 9.79 6.38
CA ALA A 64 3.58 8.91 6.23
C ALA A 64 3.30 8.10 7.51
N ALA A 65 4.37 7.68 8.23
CA ALA A 65 4.25 7.05 9.54
C ALA A 65 3.86 8.04 10.65
N ALA A 66 4.31 9.29 10.50
CA ALA A 66 4.10 10.33 11.49
C ALA A 66 2.70 10.96 11.42
N SER A 67 2.02 10.87 10.27
CA SER A 67 0.71 11.44 10.03
C SER A 67 -0.32 11.19 11.14
N PRO A 68 -1.04 12.23 11.60
CA PRO A 68 -2.17 12.08 12.50
C PRO A 68 -3.25 11.17 11.93
N VAL A 69 -3.46 11.17 10.62
CA VAL A 69 -4.43 10.30 9.93
C VAL A 69 -4.03 8.84 10.09
N THR A 70 -2.76 8.51 9.81
CA THR A 70 -2.23 7.14 9.99
C THR A 70 -2.35 6.66 11.43
N ARG A 71 -2.16 7.54 12.42
CA ARG A 71 -2.24 7.17 13.84
C ARG A 71 -3.66 7.04 14.37
N ALA A 72 -4.58 7.87 13.86
CA ALA A 72 -5.96 7.91 14.35
C ALA A 72 -6.87 6.90 13.65
N PHE A 73 -6.67 6.68 12.34
CA PHE A 73 -7.61 5.90 11.52
C PHE A 73 -6.95 4.74 10.76
N GLY A 74 -5.67 4.52 10.99
CA GLY A 74 -4.92 3.50 10.27
C GLY A 74 -3.89 2.82 11.16
N THR A 75 -2.92 2.21 10.50
CA THR A 75 -1.78 1.59 11.14
C THR A 75 -0.54 1.80 10.29
N ARG A 76 0.63 1.85 10.92
CA ARG A 76 1.90 1.89 10.18
C ARG A 76 2.19 0.58 9.47
N SER A 77 1.65 -0.53 9.97
CA SER A 77 1.84 -1.88 9.43
C SER A 77 0.74 -2.19 8.41
N GLN A 78 1.10 -2.38 7.16
CA GLN A 78 0.20 -2.60 6.03
C GLN A 78 0.43 -4.01 5.43
N PRO A 79 -0.15 -5.06 6.04
CA PRO A 79 -0.09 -6.41 5.48
C PRO A 79 -1.01 -6.54 4.26
N SER A 80 -0.63 -7.39 3.31
CA SER A 80 -1.40 -7.69 2.10
C SER A 80 -1.21 -9.16 1.70
N ALA A 81 -2.21 -9.76 1.08
CA ALA A 81 -2.11 -11.10 0.50
C ALA A 81 -3.11 -11.25 -0.64
N GLY A 82 -2.85 -12.20 -1.55
CA GLY A 82 -3.74 -12.49 -2.65
C GLY A 82 -3.44 -13.82 -3.33
N ILE A 83 -4.40 -14.29 -4.12
CA ILE A 83 -4.34 -15.52 -4.91
C ILE A 83 -4.85 -15.18 -6.31
N ALA A 84 -4.22 -15.75 -7.34
CA ALA A 84 -4.61 -15.59 -8.74
C ALA A 84 -4.61 -16.94 -9.45
N LEU A 85 -5.62 -17.18 -10.28
CA LEU A 85 -5.70 -18.34 -11.17
C LEU A 85 -5.33 -17.88 -12.59
N SER A 86 -4.49 -18.64 -13.28
CA SER A 86 -4.09 -18.38 -14.66
C SER A 86 -4.56 -19.50 -15.58
N HIS A 87 -5.06 -19.12 -16.75
CA HIS A 87 -5.42 -20.05 -17.82
C HIS A 87 -4.76 -19.61 -19.14
N SER A 88 -4.13 -20.55 -19.85
CA SER A 88 -3.52 -20.35 -21.16
C SER A 88 -4.37 -20.96 -22.26
N PHE A 89 -4.75 -20.13 -23.24
CA PHE A 89 -5.46 -20.54 -24.44
C PHE A 89 -4.41 -20.87 -25.52
N GLY A 90 -3.94 -22.12 -25.55
CA GLY A 90 -3.09 -22.57 -26.65
C GLY A 90 -3.85 -22.54 -27.97
N GLY A 91 -3.46 -21.64 -28.88
CA GLY A 91 -3.76 -21.74 -30.29
C GLY A 91 -2.75 -22.68 -30.94
N ALA A 92 -3.17 -23.91 -31.25
CA ALA A 92 -2.41 -24.76 -32.15
C ALA A 92 -2.47 -24.13 -33.55
N ARG A 93 -1.31 -23.74 -34.08
CA ARG A 93 -1.14 -23.44 -35.51
C ARG A 93 -0.86 -24.74 -36.25
#